data_AF-A0A969AIT7-F1
#
_entry.id   AF-A0A969AIT7-F1
#
_cell.length_a   1.000
_cell.length_b   1.000
_cell.length_c   1.000
_cell.angle_alpha   90.00
_cell.angle_beta   90.00
_cell.angle_gamma   90.00
#
_symmetry.space_group_name_H-M   'P 1'
#
loop_
_entity.id
_entity.type
_entity.pdbx_description
1 polymer ?
#
loop_
_entity_poly.entity_id
_entity_poly.type
_entity_poly.pdbx_seq_one_letter_code
_entity_poly.pdbx_strand_id
1 'polypeptide(L)'
;MNTSNNVNGTATSDVLTSPFIKALVQQIRGLDTYGTYRKWSDDLIIKPYIVSKQKKREISVEGDVNPMTISRINAFYRAIAIRIEQETGLLSQVVSDLNHEGFGWILVFSGRLLLVKKTLRDVHRFGFNSFEKLAEEGETLVQKGVELARRFPEVGEL
;
A
#
# COMPACT_ATOMS: atom_id res chain seq x y z
N MET A 1 -6.20 -26.83 10.58
CA MET A 1 -5.14 -26.12 11.34
C MET A 1 -4.01 -25.85 10.37
N ASN A 2 -3.67 -24.59 10.10
CA ASN A 2 -2.39 -24.28 9.48
C ASN A 2 -1.83 -23.01 10.13
N THR A 3 -1.02 -23.23 11.16
CA THR A 3 -0.28 -22.20 11.89
C THR A 3 1.00 -21.91 11.12
N SER A 4 1.04 -20.80 10.40
CA SER A 4 2.28 -20.17 9.95
C SER A 4 2.14 -18.65 10.08
N ASN A 5 1.77 -18.19 11.28
CA ASN A 5 2.01 -16.81 11.70
C ASN A 5 3.47 -16.67 12.09
N ASN A 6 4.38 -16.84 11.13
CA ASN A 6 5.79 -16.55 11.37
C ASN A 6 5.98 -15.05 11.19
N VAL A 7 5.97 -14.30 12.29
CA VAL A 7 6.21 -12.86 12.33
C VAL A 7 7.66 -12.52 11.92
N ASN A 8 8.51 -13.55 11.80
CA ASN A 8 9.87 -13.53 11.27
C ASN A 8 10.00 -14.24 9.90
N GLY A 9 8.88 -14.52 9.22
CA GLY A 9 8.89 -15.18 7.92
C GLY A 9 9.67 -14.36 6.89
N THR A 10 10.40 -15.04 6.02
CA THR A 10 10.86 -14.48 4.75
C THR A 10 9.70 -14.54 3.76
N ALA A 11 9.54 -13.53 2.92
CA ALA A 11 8.56 -13.60 1.85
C ALA A 11 8.93 -14.75 0.91
N THR A 12 7.93 -15.53 0.48
CA THR A 12 8.14 -16.54 -0.55
C THR A 12 8.52 -15.87 -1.88
N SER A 13 9.28 -16.59 -2.73
CA SER A 13 9.69 -16.06 -4.03
C SER A 13 8.48 -15.62 -4.87
N ASP A 14 7.40 -16.40 -4.85
CA ASP A 14 6.20 -16.10 -5.64
C ASP A 14 5.57 -14.76 -5.25
N VAL A 15 5.46 -14.49 -3.94
CA VAL A 15 4.94 -13.21 -3.42
C VAL A 15 5.83 -12.04 -3.81
N LEU A 16 7.16 -12.18 -3.69
CA LEU A 16 8.11 -11.14 -4.09
C LEU A 16 8.07 -10.85 -5.60
N THR A 17 7.79 -11.86 -6.40
CA THR A 17 7.66 -11.69 -7.85
C THR A 17 6.32 -11.10 -8.28
N SER A 18 5.34 -11.01 -7.37
CA SER A 18 4.01 -10.48 -7.68
C SER A 18 4.09 -9.05 -8.21
N PRO A 19 3.25 -8.68 -9.20
CA PRO A 19 3.32 -7.37 -9.80
C PRO A 19 3.10 -6.22 -8.80
N PHE A 20 2.15 -6.38 -7.87
CA PHE A 20 1.91 -5.40 -6.81
C PHE A 20 3.13 -5.20 -5.91
N ILE A 21 3.79 -6.26 -5.45
CA ILE A 21 4.95 -6.14 -4.56
C ILE A 21 6.12 -5.45 -5.27
N LYS A 22 6.37 -5.77 -6.55
CA LYS A 22 7.37 -5.06 -7.35
C LYS A 22 7.10 -3.57 -7.44
N ALA A 23 5.83 -3.19 -7.69
CA ALA A 23 5.43 -1.79 -7.71
C ALA A 23 5.63 -1.12 -6.35
N LEU A 24 5.29 -1.80 -5.25
CA LEU A 24 5.50 -1.29 -3.89
C LEU A 24 6.98 -1.03 -3.59
N VAL A 25 7.85 -1.99 -3.90
CA VAL A 25 9.30 -1.83 -3.74
C VAL A 25 9.81 -0.66 -4.57
N GLN A 26 9.35 -0.53 -5.82
CA GLN A 26 9.73 0.58 -6.70
C GLN A 26 9.34 1.94 -6.09
N GLN A 27 8.13 2.07 -5.54
CA GLN A 27 7.69 3.31 -4.87
C GLN A 27 8.55 3.64 -3.65
N ILE A 28 8.90 2.64 -2.83
CA ILE A 28 9.75 2.86 -1.65
C ILE A 28 11.16 3.28 -2.06
N ARG A 29 11.76 2.61 -3.07
CA ARG A 29 13.08 2.96 -3.59
C ARG A 29 13.08 4.33 -4.27
N GLY A 30 11.99 4.72 -4.93
CA GLY A 30 11.84 6.05 -5.54
C GLY A 30 11.78 7.20 -4.53
N LEU A 31 11.38 6.93 -3.28
CA LEU A 31 11.36 7.90 -2.18
C LEU A 31 12.65 7.91 -1.34
N ASP A 32 13.59 7.01 -1.61
CA ASP A 32 14.84 6.87 -0.85
C ASP A 32 15.93 7.82 -1.37
N THR A 33 15.76 9.11 -1.09
CA THR A 33 16.66 10.19 -1.52
C THR A 33 18.13 9.93 -1.14
N TYR A 34 18.37 9.32 0.02
CA TYR A 34 19.72 9.07 0.54
C TYR A 34 20.30 7.71 0.13
N GLY A 35 19.53 6.87 -0.57
CA GLY A 35 20.00 5.56 -1.03
C GLY A 35 20.21 4.54 0.10
N THR A 36 19.51 4.69 1.22
CA THR A 36 19.55 3.81 2.39
C THR A 36 19.28 2.35 2.02
N TYR A 37 18.34 2.12 1.10
CA TYR A 37 17.84 0.80 0.73
C TYR A 37 18.55 0.19 -0.49
N ARG A 38 19.59 0.83 -1.04
CA ARG A 38 20.28 0.34 -2.26
C ARG A 38 20.80 -1.09 -2.16
N LYS A 39 21.28 -1.48 -0.97
CA LYS A 39 21.83 -2.82 -0.71
C LYS A 39 20.82 -3.78 -0.07
N TRP A 40 19.60 -3.31 0.18
CA TRP A 40 18.58 -4.09 0.87
C TRP A 40 17.83 -4.95 -0.15
N SER A 41 17.57 -6.20 0.24
CA SER A 41 16.70 -7.09 -0.52
C SER A 41 15.25 -6.60 -0.47
N ASP A 42 14.47 -6.99 -1.46
CA ASP A 42 13.09 -6.53 -1.59
C ASP A 42 12.22 -6.95 -0.40
N ASP A 43 12.39 -8.18 0.11
CA ASP A 43 11.71 -8.67 1.30
C ASP A 43 12.02 -7.83 2.55
N LEU A 44 13.28 -7.38 2.68
CA LEU A 44 13.69 -6.54 3.81
C LEU A 44 13.06 -5.14 3.72
N ILE A 45 12.90 -4.61 2.52
CA ILE A 45 12.26 -3.30 2.27
C ILE A 45 10.78 -3.32 2.65
N ILE A 46 10.07 -4.41 2.34
CA ILE A 46 8.63 -4.52 2.63
C ILE A 46 8.33 -5.12 4.01
N LYS A 47 9.34 -5.61 4.75
CA LYS A 47 9.17 -6.14 6.11
C LYS A 47 8.45 -5.21 7.10
N PRO A 48 8.63 -3.87 7.08
CA PRO A 48 7.89 -2.95 7.94
C PRO A 48 6.36 -2.94 7.74
N TYR A 49 5.86 -3.51 6.64
CA TYR A 49 4.43 -3.69 6.42
C TYR A 49 3.88 -4.92 7.17
N ILE A 50 4.72 -5.82 7.66
CA ILE A 50 4.30 -7.04 8.32
C ILE A 50 4.24 -6.81 9.83
N VAL A 51 3.01 -6.75 10.35
CA VAL A 51 2.71 -6.48 11.75
C VAL A 51 1.68 -7.50 12.23
N SER A 52 2.07 -8.33 13.20
CA SER A 52 1.16 -9.33 13.77
C SER A 52 -0.07 -8.67 14.41
N LYS A 53 -1.18 -9.40 14.47
CA LYS A 53 -2.39 -8.94 15.17
C LYS A 53 -2.12 -8.52 16.61
N GLN A 54 -1.24 -9.24 17.32
CA GLN A 54 -0.83 -8.90 18.68
C GLN A 54 -0.09 -7.56 18.70
N LYS A 55 0.96 -7.41 17.88
CA LYS A 55 1.75 -6.18 17.82
C LYS A 55 0.92 -4.96 17.41
N LYS A 56 -0.08 -5.13 16.53
CA LYS A 56 -1.03 -4.06 16.20
C LYS A 56 -1.83 -3.57 17.41
N ARG A 57 -2.24 -4.46 18.30
CA ARG A 57 -3.02 -4.10 19.51
C ARG A 57 -2.15 -3.37 20.54
N GLU A 58 -0.86 -3.69 20.58
CA GLU A 58 0.13 -3.05 21.46
C GLU A 58 0.50 -1.63 21.00
N ILE A 59 0.29 -1.30 19.72
CA ILE A 59 0.51 0.06 19.21
C ILE A 59 -0.58 0.99 19.75
N SER A 60 -0.16 1.99 20.52
CA SER A 60 -1.00 3.10 20.96
C SER A 60 -1.46 3.92 19.75
N VAL A 61 -2.70 4.40 19.82
CA VAL A 61 -3.31 5.33 18.85
C VAL A 61 -3.37 6.75 19.42
N GLU A 62 -2.81 6.97 20.61
CA GLU A 62 -2.73 8.29 21.24
C GLU A 62 -1.58 9.10 20.65
N GLY A 63 -1.86 10.36 20.32
CA GLY A 63 -0.88 11.29 19.75
C GLY A 63 -0.69 11.14 18.24
N ASP A 64 0.32 11.85 17.73
CA ASP A 64 0.56 11.98 16.30
C ASP A 64 0.96 10.65 15.63
N VAL A 65 0.45 10.44 14.41
CA VAL A 65 0.91 9.33 13.57
C VAL A 65 2.37 9.52 13.18
N ASN A 66 3.19 8.49 13.42
CA ASN A 66 4.58 8.47 12.97
C ASN A 66 4.69 8.77 11.45
N PRO A 67 5.51 9.76 11.02
CA PRO A 67 5.68 10.10 9.61
C PRO A 67 6.10 8.93 8.72
N MET A 68 6.85 7.96 9.25
CA MET A 68 7.22 6.74 8.53
C MET A 68 6.01 5.84 8.25
N THR A 69 5.00 5.83 9.12
CA THR A 69 3.75 5.10 8.89
C THR A 69 2.92 5.77 7.79
N ILE A 70 2.84 7.10 7.79
CA ILE A 70 2.22 7.87 6.70
C ILE A 70 2.94 7.60 5.37
N SER A 71 4.28 7.62 5.38
CA SER A 71 5.09 7.32 4.20
C SER A 71 4.82 5.91 3.65
N ARG A 72 4.71 4.89 4.53
CA ARG A 72 4.33 3.53 4.12
C ARG A 72 2.94 3.46 3.51
N ILE A 73 1.96 4.16 4.08
CA ILE A 73 0.60 4.23 3.50
C ILE A 73 0.66 4.86 2.11
N ASN A 74 1.35 5.98 1.98
CA ASN A 74 1.46 6.67 0.71
C ASN A 74 2.17 5.81 -0.35
N ALA A 75 3.24 5.11 -0.01
CA ALA A 75 3.89 4.17 -0.91
C ALA A 75 2.97 3.00 -1.31
N PHE A 76 2.19 2.45 -0.37
CA PHE A 76 1.21 1.39 -0.64
C PHE A 76 0.16 1.83 -1.66
N TYR A 77 -0.47 2.99 -1.47
CA TYR A 77 -1.50 3.48 -2.39
C TYR A 77 -0.93 4.01 -3.71
N ARG A 78 0.29 4.54 -3.73
CA ARG A 78 0.99 4.88 -4.99
C ARG A 78 1.32 3.63 -5.80
N ALA A 79 1.65 2.53 -5.14
CA ALA A 79 1.83 1.24 -5.81
C ALA A 79 0.53 0.75 -6.45
N ILE A 80 -0.62 0.99 -5.80
CA ILE A 80 -1.94 0.71 -6.40
C ILE A 80 -2.18 1.61 -7.62
N ALA A 81 -1.95 2.92 -7.50
CA ALA A 81 -2.14 3.88 -8.57
C ALA A 81 -1.34 3.53 -9.83
N ILE A 82 -0.03 3.27 -9.69
CA ILE A 82 0.82 2.93 -10.84
C ILE A 82 0.42 1.58 -11.47
N ARG A 83 -0.07 0.63 -10.68
CA ARG A 83 -0.56 -0.65 -11.20
C ARG A 83 -1.85 -0.48 -11.98
N ILE A 84 -2.78 0.37 -11.52
CA ILE A 84 -3.99 0.69 -12.28
C ILE A 84 -3.61 1.39 -13.59
N GLU A 85 -2.70 2.36 -13.55
CA GLU A 85 -2.19 3.05 -14.74
C GLU A 85 -1.56 2.08 -15.76
N GLN A 86 -0.74 1.12 -15.32
CA GLN A 86 -0.15 0.09 -16.19
C GLN A 86 -1.20 -0.77 -16.91
N GLU A 87 -2.33 -1.06 -16.25
CA GLU A 87 -3.38 -1.97 -16.77
C GLU A 87 -4.46 -1.25 -17.60
N THR A 88 -4.49 0.09 -17.55
CA THR A 88 -5.59 0.92 -18.09
C THR A 88 -5.12 2.06 -18.99
N GLY A 89 -3.87 2.52 -18.85
CA GLY A 89 -3.35 3.72 -19.49
C GLY A 89 -3.77 5.04 -18.83
N LEU A 90 -4.61 5.00 -17.79
CA LEU A 90 -5.10 6.18 -17.11
C LEU A 90 -4.13 6.67 -16.02
N LEU A 91 -3.52 7.83 -16.24
CA LEU A 91 -2.59 8.47 -15.30
C LEU A 91 -3.27 8.65 -13.94
N SER A 92 -2.73 8.00 -12.91
CA SER A 92 -3.40 7.91 -11.62
C SER A 92 -2.62 8.65 -10.53
N GLN A 93 -3.31 9.46 -9.73
CA GLN A 93 -2.74 10.21 -8.61
C GLN A 93 -3.31 9.74 -7.27
N VAL A 94 -2.57 10.02 -6.20
CA VAL A 94 -2.94 9.66 -4.82
C VAL A 94 -2.96 10.89 -3.95
N VAL A 95 -4.06 11.09 -3.25
CA VAL A 95 -4.21 12.08 -2.18
C VAL A 95 -4.44 11.37 -0.87
N SER A 96 -3.62 11.70 0.13
CA SER A 96 -3.80 11.28 1.51
C SER A 96 -4.14 12.49 2.36
N ASP A 97 -5.34 12.49 2.93
CA ASP A 97 -5.75 13.47 3.94
C ASP A 97 -5.89 12.71 5.25
N LEU A 98 -4.90 12.85 6.14
CA LEU A 98 -4.84 12.15 7.42
C LEU A 98 -4.59 13.18 8.52
N ASN A 99 -5.47 13.21 9.52
CA ASN A 99 -5.28 14.05 10.69
C ASN A 99 -4.26 13.44 11.67
N HIS A 100 -3.88 14.23 12.67
CA HIS A 100 -2.90 13.83 13.68
C HIS A 100 -3.37 12.61 14.51
N GLU A 101 -4.67 12.45 14.71
CA GLU A 101 -5.30 11.31 15.41
C GLU A 101 -5.35 10.02 14.56
N GLY A 102 -4.87 10.03 13.31
CA GLY A 102 -4.83 8.84 12.46
C GLY A 102 -6.17 8.48 11.82
N PHE A 103 -7.01 9.49 11.55
CA PHE A 103 -8.25 9.38 10.80
C PHE A 103 -8.17 10.17 9.50
N GLY A 104 -8.85 9.67 8.47
CA GLY A 104 -9.03 10.43 7.24
C GLY A 104 -9.29 9.56 6.03
N TRP A 105 -8.79 10.00 4.88
CA TRP A 105 -9.08 9.43 3.58
C TRP A 105 -7.83 9.20 2.74
N ILE A 106 -7.85 8.10 2.00
CA ILE A 106 -7.02 7.92 0.83
C ILE A 106 -7.91 7.89 -0.39
N LEU A 107 -7.55 8.72 -1.36
CA LEU A 107 -8.18 8.82 -2.67
C LEU A 107 -7.15 8.50 -3.74
N VAL A 108 -7.45 7.51 -4.58
CA VAL A 108 -6.72 7.26 -5.83
C VAL A 108 -7.67 7.61 -6.97
N PHE A 109 -7.23 8.46 -7.89
CA PHE A 109 -8.08 8.97 -8.96
C PHE A 109 -7.32 9.19 -10.25
N SER A 110 -8.04 9.19 -11.36
CA SER A 110 -7.56 9.60 -12.68
C SER A 110 -8.63 10.51 -13.29
N GLY A 111 -8.21 11.64 -13.88
CA GLY A 111 -9.12 12.70 -14.30
C GLY A 111 -10.08 13.09 -13.16
N ARG A 112 -11.38 12.83 -13.35
CA ARG A 112 -12.42 13.03 -12.33
C ARG A 112 -12.97 11.74 -11.72
N LEU A 113 -12.41 10.58 -12.08
CA LEU A 113 -12.86 9.27 -11.62
C LEU A 113 -12.11 8.85 -10.36
N LEU A 114 -12.84 8.65 -9.26
CA LEU A 114 -12.30 8.01 -8.05
C LEU A 114 -12.20 6.49 -8.27
N LEU A 115 -10.96 6.00 -8.41
CA LEU A 115 -10.62 4.59 -8.60
C LEU A 115 -10.54 3.84 -7.27
N VAL A 116 -10.04 4.50 -6.23
CA VAL A 116 -10.03 3.98 -4.86
C VAL A 116 -10.47 5.08 -3.91
N LYS A 117 -11.43 4.77 -3.07
CA LYS A 117 -11.85 5.59 -1.94
C LYS A 117 -11.77 4.74 -0.67
N LYS A 118 -10.87 5.08 0.25
CA LYS A 118 -10.72 4.38 1.52
C LYS A 118 -10.76 5.34 2.68
N THR A 119 -11.66 5.09 3.63
CA THR A 119 -11.58 5.67 4.97
C THR A 119 -10.50 4.94 5.77
N LEU A 120 -9.60 5.69 6.40
CA LEU A 120 -8.62 5.15 7.34
C LEU A 120 -8.96 5.58 8.77
N ARG A 121 -8.75 4.65 9.69
CA ARG A 121 -8.86 4.80 11.15
C ARG A 121 -7.72 4.00 11.78
N ASP A 122 -7.32 4.40 12.98
CA ASP A 122 -6.20 3.77 13.72
C ASP A 122 -4.94 3.63 12.84
N VAL A 123 -4.62 4.67 12.06
CA VAL A 123 -3.54 4.64 11.07
C VAL A 123 -2.19 4.25 11.69
N HIS A 124 -1.96 4.55 12.97
CA HIS A 124 -0.79 4.11 13.74
C HIS A 124 -0.53 2.60 13.62
N ARG A 125 -1.60 1.80 13.47
CA ARG A 125 -1.60 0.34 13.40
C ARG A 125 -1.50 -0.23 11.97
N PHE A 126 -1.23 0.61 10.98
CA PHE A 126 -1.13 0.18 9.59
C PHE A 126 -0.08 -0.93 9.40
N GLY A 127 -0.50 -2.01 8.75
CA GLY A 127 0.31 -3.19 8.48
C GLY A 127 -0.56 -4.40 8.10
N PHE A 128 0.06 -5.55 7.87
CA PHE A 128 -0.54 -6.78 7.37
C PHE A 128 -0.01 -7.98 8.15
N ASN A 129 -0.79 -9.07 8.23
CA ASN A 129 -0.39 -10.22 9.04
C ASN A 129 0.73 -11.05 8.38
N SER A 130 0.86 -10.97 7.06
CA SER A 130 1.87 -11.68 6.27
C SER A 130 2.10 -10.99 4.92
N PHE A 131 3.14 -11.39 4.18
CA PHE A 131 3.43 -10.86 2.86
C PHE A 131 2.35 -11.22 1.83
N GLU A 132 1.78 -12.41 1.94
CA GLU A 132 0.67 -12.87 1.10
C GLU A 132 -0.53 -11.94 1.28
N LYS A 133 -0.87 -11.59 2.53
CA LYS A 133 -1.99 -10.67 2.81
C LYS A 133 -1.71 -9.24 2.36
N LEU A 134 -0.45 -8.80 2.40
CA LEU A 134 -0.05 -7.52 1.82
C LEU A 134 -0.27 -7.52 0.29
N ALA A 135 0.19 -8.57 -0.39
CA ALA A 135 0.06 -8.71 -1.83
C ALA A 135 -1.41 -8.83 -2.27
N GLU A 136 -2.19 -9.67 -1.58
CA GLU A 136 -3.60 -9.93 -1.86
C GLU A 136 -4.47 -8.67 -1.71
N GLU A 137 -4.30 -7.89 -0.63
CA GLU A 137 -5.07 -6.66 -0.44
C GLU A 137 -4.70 -5.60 -1.48
N GLY A 138 -3.41 -5.46 -1.78
CA GLY A 138 -2.92 -4.55 -2.81
C GLY A 138 -3.50 -4.88 -4.18
N GLU A 139 -3.39 -6.14 -4.61
CA GLU A 139 -3.92 -6.61 -5.90
C GLU A 139 -5.44 -6.50 -5.96
N THR A 140 -6.16 -6.78 -4.87
CA THR A 140 -7.61 -6.61 -4.81
C THR A 140 -8.03 -5.16 -5.06
N LEU A 141 -7.31 -4.19 -4.50
CA LEU A 141 -7.58 -2.77 -4.73
C LEU A 141 -7.23 -2.35 -6.16
N VAL A 142 -6.14 -2.89 -6.73
CA VAL A 142 -5.79 -2.69 -8.15
C VAL A 142 -6.91 -3.17 -9.04
N GLN A 143 -7.36 -4.43 -8.90
CA GLN A 143 -8.38 -5.01 -9.76
C GLN A 143 -9.71 -4.24 -9.71
N LYS A 144 -10.13 -3.80 -8.51
CA LYS A 144 -11.32 -2.95 -8.36
C LYS A 144 -11.16 -1.59 -9.04
N GLY A 145 -9.98 -0.97 -8.92
CA GLY A 145 -9.67 0.28 -9.61
C GLY A 145 -9.68 0.11 -11.14
N VAL A 146 -9.08 -0.97 -11.65
CA VAL A 146 -9.07 -1.31 -13.08
C VAL A 146 -10.48 -1.57 -13.60
N GLU A 147 -11.32 -2.27 -12.85
CA GLU A 147 -12.72 -2.49 -13.19
C GLU A 147 -13.48 -1.15 -13.34
N LEU A 148 -13.30 -0.22 -12.39
CA LEU A 148 -13.92 1.10 -12.46
C LEU A 148 -13.40 1.93 -13.64
N ALA A 149 -12.09 1.92 -13.87
CA ALA A 149 -11.45 2.61 -14.99
C ALA A 149 -11.99 2.11 -16.34
N ARG A 150 -12.12 0.80 -16.51
CA ARG A 150 -12.65 0.19 -17.75
C ARG A 150 -14.15 0.42 -17.93
N ARG A 151 -14.88 0.60 -16.82
CA ARG A 151 -16.33 0.85 -16.84
C ARG A 151 -16.67 2.31 -17.18
N PHE A 152 -15.83 3.26 -16.77
CA PHE A 152 -16.06 4.70 -16.96
C PHE A 152 -14.83 5.42 -17.55
N PRO A 153 -14.30 4.98 -18.70
CA PRO A 153 -13.11 5.58 -19.30
C PRO A 153 -13.30 7.08 -19.58
N GLU A 154 -14.50 7.48 -19.98
CA GLU A 154 -14.86 8.87 -20.30
C GLU A 154 -14.74 9.83 -19.11
N VAL A 155 -14.78 9.33 -17.87
CA VAL A 155 -14.61 10.15 -16.65
C VAL A 155 -13.14 10.19 -16.23
N GLY A 156 -12.40 9.11 -16.51
CA GLY A 156 -10.97 9.01 -16.23
C GLY A 156 -10.09 9.86 -17.14
N GLU A 157 -10.56 10.14 -18.36
CA GLU A 157 -9.84 10.95 -19.36
C GLU A 157 -10.07 12.48 -19.25
N LEU A 158 -10.92 12.93 -18.32
CA LEU A 158 -11.28 14.35 -18.12
C LEU A 158 -10.23 15.20 -17.41
#